data_AF-A0A378MTK4-F1
#
_entry.id   AF-A0A378MTK4-F1
#
_cell.length_a   1.000
_cell.length_b   1.000
_cell.length_c   1.000
_cell.angle_alpha   90.00
_cell.angle_beta   90.00
_cell.angle_gamma   90.00
#
_symmetry.space_group_name_H-M   'P 1'
#
loop_
_entity.id
_entity.type
_entity.pdbx_description
1 polymer ?
#
loop_
_entity_poly.entity_id
_entity_poly.type
_entity_poly.pdbx_seq_one_letter_code
_entity_poly.pdbx_strand_id
1 'polypeptide(L)'
;MPKSVEFTNLEQAVAHYPLFEGKAVVIKPKSTNYGLGITIFQQAVKNREDFAKAVEIAFREDKEVMVEDYLVGTEYRFFVLGDETLAVLLRVPANVVGDGIHSVKELVERKNDDPLRGDGSRSPLKKIALGEIEQLQLKSKA
;
A
#
# COMPACT_ATOMS: atom_id res chain seq x y z
N MET A 1 -6.83 8.00 -16.98
CA MET A 1 -7.07 7.89 -15.54
C MET A 1 -7.68 6.53 -15.28
N PRO A 2 -7.19 5.77 -14.28
CA PRO A 2 -7.85 4.51 -13.89
C PRO A 2 -9.30 4.82 -13.51
N LYS A 3 -10.23 3.95 -13.90
CA LYS A 3 -11.62 4.10 -13.49
C LYS A 3 -11.72 3.68 -12.03
N SER A 4 -12.47 4.45 -11.25
CA SER A 4 -12.77 4.18 -9.84
C SER A 4 -14.28 4.15 -9.66
N VAL A 5 -14.76 3.19 -8.87
CA VAL A 5 -16.16 3.11 -8.43
C VAL A 5 -16.17 3.07 -6.91
N GLU A 6 -16.89 4.00 -6.30
CA GLU A 6 -17.03 4.12 -4.85
C GLU A 6 -18.34 3.46 -4.37
N PHE A 7 -18.27 2.83 -3.21
CA PHE A 7 -19.38 2.15 -2.56
C PHE A 7 -19.43 2.52 -1.08
N THR A 8 -20.62 2.79 -0.58
CA THR A 8 -20.91 3.06 0.84
C THR A 8 -21.56 1.87 1.54
N ASN A 9 -21.80 0.78 0.80
CA ASN A 9 -22.51 -0.40 1.27
C ASN A 9 -21.87 -1.67 0.70
N LEU A 10 -21.64 -2.66 1.58
CA LEU A 10 -21.01 -3.94 1.24
C LEU A 10 -21.83 -4.76 0.23
N GLU A 11 -23.13 -4.91 0.47
CA GLU A 11 -24.03 -5.68 -0.40
C GLU A 11 -24.06 -5.08 -1.80
N GLN A 12 -24.12 -3.76 -1.89
CA GLN A 12 -24.05 -3.03 -3.16
C GLN A 12 -22.72 -3.30 -3.87
N ALA A 13 -21.58 -3.15 -3.17
CA ALA A 13 -20.26 -3.38 -3.75
C ALA A 13 -20.13 -4.81 -4.31
N VAL A 14 -20.55 -5.82 -3.54
CA VAL A 14 -20.49 -7.24 -3.93
C VAL A 14 -21.45 -7.55 -5.08
N ALA A 15 -22.62 -6.90 -5.14
CA ALA A 15 -23.54 -7.02 -6.27
C ALA A 15 -22.94 -6.48 -7.59
N HIS A 16 -22.01 -5.52 -7.52
CA HIS A 16 -21.34 -4.95 -8.69
C HIS A 16 -20.10 -5.74 -9.16
N TYR A 17 -19.83 -6.91 -8.58
CA TYR A 17 -18.77 -7.83 -9.02
C TYR A 17 -18.68 -8.00 -10.56
N PRO A 18 -19.79 -8.16 -11.33
CA PRO A 18 -19.72 -8.30 -12.78
C PRO A 18 -19.02 -7.15 -13.53
N LEU A 19 -18.91 -5.96 -12.93
CA LEU A 19 -18.16 -4.85 -13.52
C LEU A 19 -16.64 -5.06 -13.49
N PHE A 20 -16.17 -5.89 -12.57
CA PHE A 20 -14.76 -6.10 -12.24
C PHE A 20 -14.26 -7.51 -12.59
N GLU A 21 -15.17 -8.46 -12.79
CA GLU A 21 -14.84 -9.80 -13.24
C GLU A 21 -13.98 -9.75 -14.52
N GLY A 22 -12.90 -10.54 -14.52
CA GLY A 22 -11.95 -10.56 -15.65
C GLY A 22 -10.96 -9.39 -15.69
N LYS A 23 -11.00 -8.44 -14.73
CA LYS A 23 -10.08 -7.30 -14.66
C LYS A 23 -9.16 -7.37 -13.46
N ALA A 24 -7.96 -6.82 -13.61
CA ALA A 24 -7.07 -6.56 -12.49
C ALA A 24 -7.54 -5.29 -11.78
N VAL A 25 -7.74 -5.36 -10.47
CA VAL A 25 -8.33 -4.26 -9.68
C VAL A 25 -7.63 -4.11 -8.33
N VAL A 26 -7.75 -2.92 -7.75
CA VAL A 26 -7.39 -2.61 -6.37
C VAL A 26 -8.67 -2.32 -5.61
N ILE A 27 -8.88 -3.00 -4.49
CA ILE A 27 -9.99 -2.75 -3.57
C ILE A 27 -9.38 -2.12 -2.32
N LYS A 28 -9.82 -0.91 -1.97
CA LYS A 28 -9.24 -0.17 -0.86
C LYS A 28 -10.28 0.69 -0.13
N PRO A 29 -10.10 0.94 1.17
CA PRO A 29 -10.86 1.96 1.89
C PRO A 29 -10.54 3.34 1.31
N LYS A 30 -11.51 4.27 1.38
CA LYS A 30 -11.34 5.64 0.86
C LYS A 30 -10.24 6.40 1.59
N SER A 31 -10.11 6.19 2.90
CA SER A 31 -9.03 6.70 3.72
C SER A 31 -8.44 5.58 4.56
N THR A 32 -7.19 5.19 4.26
CA THR A 32 -6.45 4.25 5.10
C THR A 32 -4.98 4.64 5.22
N ASN A 33 -4.36 4.22 6.32
CA ASN A 33 -2.93 4.36 6.55
C ASN A 33 -2.26 2.99 6.46
N TYR A 34 -0.97 2.99 6.08
CA TYR A 34 -0.12 1.79 6.07
C TYR A 34 -0.61 0.63 5.18
N GLY A 35 -1.59 0.88 4.31
CA GLY A 35 -2.16 -0.15 3.43
C GLY A 35 -3.16 -1.08 4.12
N LEU A 36 -3.63 -0.74 5.32
CA LEU A 36 -4.66 -1.53 6.01
C LEU A 36 -5.95 -1.57 5.18
N GLY A 37 -6.56 -2.74 5.07
CA GLY A 37 -7.78 -2.93 4.29
C GLY A 37 -7.58 -2.94 2.77
N ILE A 38 -6.35 -2.76 2.27
CA ILE A 38 -6.08 -2.76 0.82
C ILE A 38 -5.86 -4.19 0.33
N THR A 39 -6.63 -4.58 -0.69
CA THR A 39 -6.41 -5.83 -1.42
C THR A 39 -6.09 -5.53 -2.88
N ILE A 40 -5.00 -6.10 -3.39
CA ILE A 40 -4.54 -5.91 -4.76
C ILE A 40 -4.74 -7.21 -5.55
N PHE A 41 -5.61 -7.18 -6.56
CA PHE A 41 -5.73 -8.23 -7.55
C PHE A 41 -4.89 -7.86 -8.77
N GLN A 42 -3.61 -8.28 -8.77
CA GLN A 42 -2.68 -8.01 -9.87
C GLN A 42 -3.07 -8.73 -11.17
N GLN A 43 -3.80 -9.84 -11.05
CA GLN A 43 -4.40 -10.56 -12.16
C GLN A 43 -5.92 -10.34 -12.16
N ALA A 44 -6.57 -10.76 -13.26
CA ALA A 44 -8.01 -10.78 -13.36
C ALA A 44 -8.66 -11.40 -12.11
N VAL A 45 -9.63 -10.69 -11.51
CA VAL A 45 -10.50 -11.27 -10.49
C VAL A 45 -11.34 -12.36 -11.16
N LYS A 46 -11.23 -13.59 -10.63
CA LYS A 46 -11.91 -14.79 -11.18
C LYS A 46 -12.93 -15.39 -10.22
N ASN A 47 -12.96 -14.89 -8.99
CA ASN A 47 -13.69 -15.49 -7.88
C ASN A 47 -14.46 -14.39 -7.15
N ARG A 48 -15.79 -14.55 -7.09
CA ARG A 48 -16.69 -13.61 -6.43
C ARG A 48 -16.55 -13.64 -4.92
N GLU A 49 -16.31 -14.80 -4.32
CA GLU A 49 -16.05 -14.95 -2.90
C GLU A 49 -14.78 -14.21 -2.46
N ASP A 50 -13.70 -14.28 -3.24
CA ASP A 50 -12.46 -13.55 -2.94
C ASP A 50 -12.64 -12.04 -3.09
N PHE A 51 -13.37 -11.60 -4.11
CA PHE A 51 -13.78 -10.20 -4.25
C PHE A 51 -14.60 -9.73 -3.05
N ALA A 52 -15.59 -10.52 -2.60
CA ALA A 52 -16.43 -10.17 -1.47
C ALA A 52 -15.65 -10.05 -0.17
N LYS A 53 -14.72 -10.97 0.09
CA LYS A 53 -13.81 -10.90 1.25
C LYS A 53 -12.93 -9.66 1.21
N ALA A 54 -12.38 -9.32 0.04
CA ALA A 54 -11.55 -8.13 -0.13
C ALA A 54 -12.34 -6.84 0.13
N VAL A 55 -13.58 -6.77 -0.34
CA VAL A 55 -14.52 -5.67 -0.05
C VAL A 55 -14.84 -5.59 1.45
N GLU A 56 -15.11 -6.73 2.10
CA GLU A 56 -15.36 -6.79 3.55
C GLU A 56 -14.17 -6.31 4.36
N ILE A 57 -12.96 -6.74 4.00
CA ILE A 57 -11.70 -6.30 4.63
C ILE A 57 -11.55 -4.78 4.50
N ALA A 58 -11.87 -4.19 3.35
CA ALA A 58 -11.81 -2.75 3.16
C ALA A 58 -12.85 -2.00 4.02
N PHE A 59 -14.08 -2.52 4.12
CA PHE A 59 -15.14 -1.91 4.94
C PHE A 59 -14.90 -1.98 6.45
N ARG A 60 -14.00 -2.85 6.92
CA ARG A 60 -13.56 -2.87 8.32
C ARG A 60 -12.71 -1.65 8.69
N GLU A 61 -12.08 -1.03 7.69
CA GLU A 61 -11.17 0.11 7.89
C GLU A 61 -11.83 1.47 7.59
N ASP A 62 -12.87 1.51 6.73
CA ASP A 62 -13.59 2.74 6.36
C ASP A 62 -15.06 2.44 6.02
N LYS A 63 -15.93 3.44 6.18
CA LYS A 63 -17.33 3.41 5.77
C LYS A 63 -17.51 3.57 4.26
N GLU A 64 -16.48 4.06 3.56
CA GLU A 64 -16.44 4.21 2.12
C GLU A 64 -15.31 3.35 1.53
N VAL A 65 -15.64 2.52 0.55
CA VAL A 65 -14.70 1.63 -0.14
C VAL A 65 -14.72 1.95 -1.63
N MET A 66 -13.56 1.85 -2.27
CA MET A 66 -13.44 2.04 -3.71
C MET A 66 -12.78 0.83 -4.38
N VAL A 67 -13.22 0.58 -5.61
CA VAL A 67 -12.63 -0.40 -6.52
C VAL A 67 -12.09 0.33 -7.74
N GLU A 68 -10.78 0.20 -7.97
CA GLU A 68 -10.05 0.89 -9.03
C GLU A 68 -9.40 -0.09 -9.99
N ASP A 69 -9.21 0.32 -11.26
CA ASP A 69 -8.37 -0.42 -12.19
C ASP A 69 -6.94 -0.55 -11.64
N TYR A 70 -6.39 -1.77 -11.60
CA TYR A 70 -5.00 -1.98 -11.24
C TYR A 70 -4.09 -1.56 -12.41
N LEU A 71 -3.21 -0.60 -12.15
CA LEU A 71 -2.18 -0.18 -13.09
C LEU A 71 -0.83 -0.70 -12.63
N VAL A 72 -0.15 -1.41 -13.53
CA VAL A 72 1.24 -1.83 -13.31
C VAL A 72 2.16 -0.66 -13.54
N GLY A 73 3.07 -0.42 -12.60
CA GLY A 73 4.11 0.58 -12.73
C GLY A 73 4.74 0.94 -11.40
N THR A 74 5.70 1.85 -11.47
CA THR A 74 6.31 2.47 -10.30
C THR A 74 5.59 3.78 -10.01
N GLU A 75 5.14 3.97 -8.77
CA GLU A 75 4.52 5.23 -8.35
C GLU A 75 5.58 6.33 -8.21
N TYR A 76 5.32 7.47 -8.85
CA TYR A 76 6.12 8.69 -8.71
C TYR A 76 5.23 9.84 -8.26
N ARG A 77 5.74 10.67 -7.33
CA ARG A 77 5.07 11.87 -6.87
C ARG A 77 5.73 13.11 -7.44
N PHE A 78 5.00 13.83 -8.29
CA PHE A 78 5.44 15.07 -8.90
C PHE A 78 5.04 16.27 -8.03
N PHE A 79 5.96 17.21 -7.83
CA PHE A 79 5.69 18.52 -7.22
C PHE A 79 5.77 19.58 -8.31
N VAL A 80 4.63 20.19 -8.62
CA VAL A 80 4.45 21.18 -9.70
C VAL A 80 4.16 22.54 -9.07
N LEU A 81 4.84 23.59 -9.53
CA LEU A 81 4.61 24.97 -9.12
C LEU A 81 4.45 25.84 -10.36
N GLY A 82 3.27 26.45 -10.52
CA GLY A 82 2.90 27.11 -11.78
C GLY A 82 2.85 26.08 -12.90
N ASP A 83 3.58 26.36 -13.99
CA ASP A 83 3.65 25.51 -15.18
C ASP A 83 4.89 24.60 -15.19
N GLU A 84 5.65 24.54 -14.09
CA GLU A 84 6.91 23.79 -14.00
C GLU A 84 6.85 22.65 -12.96
N THR A 85 7.42 21.50 -13.33
CA THR A 85 7.67 20.40 -12.39
C THR A 85 9.01 20.63 -11.70
N LEU A 86 8.99 20.96 -10.41
CA LEU A 86 10.21 21.27 -9.66
C LEU A 86 10.86 20.05 -9.01
N ALA A 87 10.09 19.01 -8.70
CA ALA A 87 10.63 17.77 -8.12
C ALA A 87 9.81 16.54 -8.48
N VAL A 88 10.49 15.39 -8.50
CA VAL A 88 9.87 14.06 -8.64
C VAL A 88 10.42 13.17 -7.53
N LEU A 89 9.54 12.52 -6.78
CA LEU A 89 9.89 11.68 -5.64
C LEU A 89 9.42 10.25 -5.90
N LEU A 90 10.34 9.29 -5.73
CA LEU A 90 10.04 7.87 -5.61
C LEU A 90 10.04 7.48 -4.13
N ARG A 91 9.03 6.74 -3.69
CA ARG A 91 8.99 6.11 -2.37
C ARG A 91 9.19 4.61 -2.52
N VAL A 92 10.01 4.04 -1.65
CA VAL A 92 10.23 2.58 -1.57
C VAL A 92 9.82 2.08 -0.19
N PRO A 93 9.33 0.83 -0.06
CA PRO A 93 9.06 0.21 1.24
C PRO A 93 10.30 0.24 2.14
N ALA A 94 10.10 0.24 3.47
CA ALA A 94 11.19 0.16 4.43
C ALA A 94 12.05 -1.09 4.17
N ASN A 95 13.37 -0.90 4.07
CA ASN A 95 14.30 -1.95 3.69
C ASN A 95 15.68 -1.74 4.30
N VAL A 96 16.48 -2.80 4.33
CA VAL A 96 17.94 -2.75 4.50
C VAL A 96 18.58 -3.59 3.40
N VAL A 97 19.88 -3.40 3.16
CA VAL A 97 20.65 -4.20 2.21
C VAL A 97 21.59 -5.08 3.02
N GLY A 98 21.53 -6.40 2.80
CA GLY A 98 22.41 -7.34 3.46
C GLY A 98 23.86 -7.15 3.01
N ASP A 99 24.79 -7.12 3.96
CA ASP A 99 26.23 -6.96 3.70
C ASP A 99 27.03 -8.24 4.00
N GLY A 100 26.34 -9.34 4.34
CA GLY A 100 26.95 -10.63 4.66
C GLY A 100 27.64 -10.70 6.02
N ILE A 101 27.62 -9.61 6.81
CA ILE A 101 28.32 -9.52 8.09
C ILE A 101 27.32 -9.27 9.23
N HIS A 102 26.38 -8.35 9.03
CA HIS A 102 25.46 -7.89 10.08
C HIS A 102 24.10 -8.55 9.95
N SER A 103 23.47 -8.79 11.10
CA SER A 103 22.07 -9.19 11.17
C SER A 103 21.14 -8.09 10.66
N VAL A 104 19.92 -8.46 10.25
CA VAL A 104 18.88 -7.49 9.85
C VAL A 104 18.62 -6.45 10.95
N LYS A 105 18.67 -6.86 12.22
CA LYS A 105 18.50 -5.97 13.36
C LYS A 105 19.58 -4.89 13.40
N GLU A 106 20.85 -5.29 13.31
CA GLU A 106 21.99 -4.36 13.32
C GLU A 106 21.98 -3.43 12.09
N LEU A 107 21.59 -3.95 10.91
CA LEU A 107 21.44 -3.14 9.70
C LEU A 107 20.33 -2.08 9.86
N VAL A 108 19.22 -2.43 10.53
CA VAL A 108 18.14 -1.50 10.83
C VAL A 108 18.58 -0.43 11.83
N GLU A 109 19.28 -0.83 12.90
CA GLU A 109 19.84 0.09 13.90
C GLU A 109 20.76 1.11 13.22
N ARG A 110 21.70 0.66 12.39
CA ARG A 110 22.59 1.55 11.62
C ARG A 110 21.85 2.47 10.66
N LYS A 111 20.85 1.95 9.95
CA LYS A 111 20.05 2.78 9.03
C LYS A 111 19.24 3.83 9.80
N ASN A 112 18.88 3.56 11.05
CA ASN A 112 18.16 4.46 11.94
C ASN A 112 19.06 5.53 12.61
N ASP A 113 20.39 5.38 12.55
CA ASP A 113 21.34 6.40 13.03
C ASP A 113 21.45 7.62 12.08
N ASP A 114 20.83 7.55 10.89
CA ASP A 114 20.69 8.70 10.00
C ASP A 114 19.98 9.86 10.72
N PRO A 115 20.59 11.06 10.83
CA PRO A 115 20.01 12.19 11.55
C PRO A 115 18.69 12.69 10.95
N LEU A 116 18.37 12.32 9.71
CA LEU A 116 17.09 12.62 9.08
C LEU A 116 15.95 11.70 9.59
N ARG A 117 16.28 10.62 10.31
CA ARG A 117 15.30 9.70 10.90
C ARG A 117 14.97 10.05 12.33
N GLY A 118 13.67 10.19 12.59
CA GLY A 118 13.13 10.41 13.93
C GLY A 118 11.85 9.64 14.17
N ASP A 119 11.21 9.93 15.31
CA ASP A 119 10.05 9.18 15.79
C ASP A 119 8.72 9.71 15.25
N GLY A 120 8.70 10.81 14.48
CA GLY A 120 7.42 11.39 14.05
C GLY A 120 7.49 12.67 13.21
N SER A 121 6.43 13.47 13.34
CA SER A 121 5.97 14.53 12.41
C SER A 121 6.95 15.66 12.07
N ARG A 122 8.12 15.70 12.70
CA ARG A 122 9.13 16.74 12.51
C ARG A 122 10.42 16.24 11.85
N SER A 123 10.58 14.94 11.66
CA SER A 123 11.71 14.36 10.94
C SER A 123 11.34 14.01 9.50
N PRO A 124 12.20 14.28 8.50
CA PRO A 124 11.93 13.91 7.11
C PRO A 124 11.68 12.42 6.91
N LEU A 125 12.33 11.57 7.69
CA LEU A 125 12.19 10.12 7.64
C LEU A 125 11.75 9.57 9.00
N LYS A 126 10.97 8.49 9.00
CA LYS A 126 10.64 7.73 10.21
C LYS A 126 11.68 6.63 10.44
N LYS A 127 12.01 6.34 11.69
CA LYS A 127 12.79 5.14 12.02
C LYS A 127 12.07 3.86 11.58
N ILE A 128 12.84 2.90 11.11
CA ILE A 128 12.38 1.55 10.75
C ILE A 128 12.22 0.78 12.05
N ALA A 129 11.01 0.28 12.31
CA ALA A 129 10.73 -0.63 13.42
C ALA A 129 10.83 -2.08 12.94
N LEU A 130 11.07 -3.00 13.89
CA LEU A 130 10.99 -4.44 13.66
C LEU A 130 9.84 -5.04 14.48
N GLY A 131 8.65 -4.49 14.26
CA GLY A 131 7.42 -4.93 14.93
C GLY A 131 6.86 -6.22 14.33
N GLU A 132 5.69 -6.64 14.78
CA GLU A 132 5.10 -7.92 14.38
C GLU A 132 4.92 -8.06 12.86
N ILE A 133 4.45 -7.00 12.20
CA ILE A 133 4.25 -6.97 10.74
C ILE A 133 5.59 -7.11 10.01
N GLU A 134 6.63 -6.39 10.44
CA GLU A 134 7.94 -6.49 9.83
C GLU A 134 8.57 -7.87 10.04
N GLN A 135 8.39 -8.47 11.22
CA GLN A 135 8.86 -9.83 11.50
C GLN A 135 8.15 -10.87 10.62
N LEU A 136 6.84 -10.72 10.40
CA LEU A 136 6.09 -11.58 9.46
C LEU A 136 6.61 -11.41 8.03
N GLN A 137 6.89 -10.18 7.60
CA GLN A 137 7.43 -9.90 6.28
C GLN A 137 8.85 -10.43 6.09
N LEU A 138 9.67 -10.48 7.14
CA LEU A 138 11.00 -11.10 7.07
C LEU A 138 10.89 -12.62 6.89
N LYS A 139 9.93 -13.28 7.55
CA LYS A 139 9.69 -14.72 7.39
C LYS A 139 9.24 -15.12 5.99
N SER A 140 8.54 -14.25 5.27
CA SER A 140 8.11 -14.53 3.88
C SER A 140 9.24 -14.40 2.85
N LYS A 141 10.40 -13.87 3.25
CA LYS A 141 11.57 -13.64 2.39
C LYS A 141 12.78 -14.54 2.71
N ALA A 142 12.71 -15.31 3.77
CA ALA A 142 13.67 -16.36 4.11
C ALA A 142 13.28 -17.67 3.41
#